data_AF-A0A183BXZ2-F1
#
_entry.id   AF-A0A183BXZ2-F1
#
_cell.length_a   1.000
_cell.length_b   1.000
_cell.length_c   1.000
_cell.angle_alpha   90.00
_cell.angle_beta   90.00
_cell.angle_gamma   90.00
#
_symmetry.space_group_name_H-M   'P 1'
#
loop_
_entity.id
_entity.type
_entity.pdbx_description
1 polymer ?
#
loop_
_entity_poly.entity_id
_entity_poly.type
_entity_poly.pdbx_seq_one_letter_code
_entity_poly.pdbx_strand_id
1 'polypeptide(L)'
;MEMLRPFLEALLPKRGGNLSLDSLFRFLPAVFDLGDASFGCVAAKVVAHPSILKQILATDWSTDEIQSQHSAYVDAVVKEYSEFKQKFVRLYAYVHISNELYSAIWSMMLLCTMRTLVQGYADAKKCSIEGRALQLLDVEQLCGELEEITGLRPLPHRPFVENFVKAFYLPFGELQNWIVHHTEYSLSQTSSILNAVASSNSSPSSAGGTNSKKTTMSRIMANLLDASGIGEGSNSLFQ
;
A
#
# COMPACT_ATOMS: atom_id res chain seq x y z
N MET A 1 -18.55 16.40 15.07
CA MET A 1 -18.12 17.78 15.38
C MET A 1 -19.29 18.74 15.59
N GLU A 2 -20.42 18.64 14.87
CA GLU A 2 -21.63 19.45 15.15
C GLU A 2 -22.21 19.26 16.55
N MET A 3 -22.03 18.08 17.16
CA MET A 3 -22.48 17.81 18.54
C MET A 3 -21.80 18.69 19.61
N LEU A 4 -20.65 19.30 19.30
CA LEU A 4 -19.93 20.20 20.21
C LEU A 4 -20.40 21.66 20.11
N ARG A 5 -21.11 22.01 19.03
CA ARG A 5 -21.63 23.36 18.77
C ARG A 5 -22.40 23.95 19.96
N PRO A 6 -23.42 23.28 20.53
CA PRO A 6 -24.19 23.85 21.64
C PRO A 6 -23.33 24.08 22.91
N PHE A 7 -22.29 23.28 23.11
CA PHE A 7 -21.37 23.44 24.23
C PHE A 7 -20.41 24.61 24.03
N LEU A 8 -19.87 24.78 22.82
CA LEU A 8 -18.99 25.89 22.47
C LEU A 8 -19.75 27.23 22.45
N GLU A 9 -21.00 27.24 22.01
CA GLU A 9 -21.91 28.39 22.08
C GLU A 9 -22.14 28.85 23.52
N ALA A 10 -22.26 27.91 24.46
CA ALA A 10 -22.45 28.21 25.88
C ALA A 10 -21.19 28.78 26.56
N LEU A 11 -20.00 28.46 26.04
CA LEU A 11 -18.71 28.91 26.57
C LEU A 11 -18.27 30.28 26.03
N LEU A 12 -18.84 30.75 24.92
CA LEU A 12 -18.46 32.03 24.34
C LEU A 12 -18.97 33.22 25.17
N PRO A 13 -18.13 34.22 25.45
CA PRO A 13 -18.59 35.44 26.10
C PRO A 13 -19.66 36.13 25.24
N LYS A 14 -20.82 36.45 25.82
CA LYS A 14 -21.91 37.20 25.15
C LYS A 14 -21.51 38.61 24.67
N ARG A 15 -20.26 39.02 24.91
CA ARG A 15 -19.78 40.39 24.74
C ARG A 15 -18.45 40.38 23.98
N GLY A 16 -18.55 40.63 22.68
CA GLY A 16 -17.46 41.20 21.88
C GLY A 16 -16.51 40.22 21.22
N GLY A 17 -16.86 39.81 20.00
CA GLY A 17 -15.91 39.22 19.05
C GLY A 17 -16.66 38.62 17.86
N ASN A 18 -16.41 39.13 16.65
CA ASN A 18 -17.01 38.67 15.39
C ASN A 18 -16.59 37.25 14.95
N LEU A 19 -16.11 36.42 15.88
CA LEU A 19 -15.79 35.02 15.62
C LEU A 19 -17.09 34.22 15.58
N SER A 20 -17.76 34.25 14.43
CA SER A 20 -18.90 33.37 14.19
C SER A 20 -18.42 31.92 14.25
N LEU A 21 -19.07 31.11 15.10
CA LEU A 21 -18.85 29.66 15.11
C LEU A 21 -19.15 29.05 13.74
N ASP A 22 -20.01 29.66 12.93
CA ASP A 22 -20.24 29.20 11.55
C ASP A 22 -19.01 29.37 10.67
N SER A 23 -18.21 30.42 10.91
CA SER A 23 -16.92 30.59 10.25
C SER A 23 -15.95 29.49 10.70
N LEU A 24 -15.85 29.24 12.01
CA LEU A 24 -14.98 28.20 12.58
C LEU A 24 -15.36 26.81 12.08
N PHE A 25 -16.62 26.41 12.17
CA PHE A 25 -17.11 25.11 11.67
C PHE A 25 -17.03 24.97 10.16
N ARG A 26 -17.06 26.07 9.39
CA ARG A 26 -16.84 26.06 7.95
C ARG A 26 -15.37 25.86 7.58
N PHE A 27 -14.44 26.44 8.35
CA PHE A 27 -13.01 26.29 8.10
C PHE A 27 -12.40 25.02 8.69
N LEU A 28 -13.02 24.44 9.73
CA LEU A 28 -12.51 23.25 10.40
C LEU A 28 -12.21 22.07 9.45
N PRO A 29 -13.13 21.65 8.54
CA PRO A 29 -12.83 20.59 7.58
C PRO A 29 -11.59 20.91 6.74
N ALA A 30 -11.49 22.12 6.20
CA ALA A 30 -10.34 22.55 5.40
C ALA A 30 -9.02 22.59 6.19
N VAL A 31 -9.07 22.84 7.51
CA VAL A 31 -7.89 22.78 8.40
C VAL A 31 -7.44 21.33 8.62
N PHE A 32 -8.38 20.40 8.76
CA PHE A 32 -8.06 18.96 8.84
C PHE A 32 -7.52 18.43 7.51
N ASP A 33 -8.16 18.79 6.38
CA ASP A 33 -7.68 18.43 5.04
C ASP A 33 -6.26 18.98 4.78
N LEU A 34 -5.98 20.21 5.23
CA LEU A 34 -4.65 20.80 5.16
C LEU A 34 -3.66 20.09 6.07
N GLY A 35 -4.11 19.62 7.24
CA GLY A 35 -3.34 18.76 8.13
C GLY A 35 -2.94 17.48 7.43
N ASP A 36 -3.90 16.73 6.89
CA ASP A 36 -3.66 15.49 6.15
C ASP A 36 -2.72 15.69 4.96
N ALA A 37 -2.89 16.78 4.20
CA ALA A 37 -2.01 17.14 3.10
C ALA A 37 -0.59 17.52 3.57
N SER A 38 -0.45 18.24 4.69
CA SER A 38 0.84 18.69 5.23
C SER A 38 1.62 17.54 5.85
N PHE A 39 0.95 16.73 6.67
CA PHE A 39 1.52 15.51 7.24
C PHE A 39 1.82 14.48 6.15
N GLY A 40 0.96 14.36 5.13
CA GLY A 40 1.21 13.55 3.95
C GLY A 40 2.45 14.00 3.17
N CYS A 41 2.66 15.30 2.98
CA CYS A 41 3.87 15.84 2.35
C CYS A 41 5.14 15.55 3.15
N VAL A 42 5.09 15.63 4.49
CA VAL A 42 6.21 15.31 5.36
C VAL A 42 6.49 13.81 5.33
N ALA A 43 5.46 12.98 5.50
CA ALA A 43 5.51 11.52 5.41
C ALA A 43 6.13 11.04 4.08
N ALA A 44 5.70 11.63 2.95
CA ALA A 44 6.21 11.29 1.62
C ALA A 44 7.67 11.69 1.39
N LYS A 45 8.22 12.62 2.20
CA LYS A 45 9.62 13.02 2.14
C LYS A 45 10.53 12.25 3.10
N VAL A 46 9.95 11.51 4.04
CA VAL A 46 10.70 10.72 5.01
C VAL A 46 11.36 9.53 4.35
N VAL A 47 10.62 8.82 3.50
CA VAL A 47 11.16 7.66 2.77
C VAL A 47 11.84 8.14 1.50
N ALA A 48 13.08 7.71 1.28
CA ALA A 48 13.83 8.00 0.05
C ALA A 48 13.28 7.20 -1.16
N HIS A 49 12.02 7.43 -1.56
CA HIS A 49 11.32 6.70 -2.62
C HIS A 49 12.11 6.56 -3.94
N PRO A 50 12.81 7.59 -4.45
CA PRO A 50 13.62 7.44 -5.66
C PRO A 50 14.77 6.42 -5.50
N SER A 51 15.33 6.30 -4.29
CA SER A 51 16.37 5.30 -3.98
C SER A 51 15.78 3.91 -3.90
N ILE A 52 14.64 3.76 -3.21
CA ILE A 52 13.92 2.48 -3.10
C ILE A 52 13.51 1.97 -4.48
N LEU A 53 12.95 2.85 -5.33
CA LEU A 53 12.58 2.51 -6.70
C LEU A 53 13.78 2.00 -7.50
N LYS A 54 14.94 2.65 -7.40
CA LYS A 54 16.17 2.19 -8.07
C LYS A 54 16.60 0.81 -7.59
N GLN A 55 16.48 0.51 -6.29
CA GLN A 55 16.82 -0.80 -5.75
C GLN A 55 15.87 -1.88 -6.27
N ILE A 56 14.55 -1.61 -6.29
CA ILE A 56 13.55 -2.52 -6.86
C ILE A 56 13.86 -2.81 -8.33
N LEU A 57 14.23 -1.80 -9.11
CA LEU A 57 14.58 -1.97 -10.52
C LEU A 57 15.93 -2.67 -10.75
N ALA A 58 16.81 -2.66 -9.75
CA ALA A 58 18.10 -3.36 -9.78
C ALA A 58 17.99 -4.82 -9.33
N THR A 59 16.91 -5.19 -8.63
CA THR A 59 16.63 -6.59 -8.27
C THR A 59 16.43 -7.44 -9.52
N ASP A 60 17.05 -8.62 -9.53
CA ASP A 60 16.82 -9.59 -10.61
C ASP A 60 15.49 -10.31 -10.40
N TRP A 61 14.50 -9.90 -11.18
CA TRP A 61 13.17 -10.50 -11.19
C TRP A 61 13.04 -11.68 -12.17
N SER A 62 14.10 -12.06 -12.88
CA SER A 62 14.09 -13.17 -13.86
C SER A 62 14.66 -14.46 -13.26
N THR A 63 14.53 -14.64 -11.95
CA THR A 63 15.00 -15.85 -11.25
C THR A 63 14.15 -17.07 -11.60
N ASP A 64 14.79 -18.24 -11.64
CA ASP A 64 14.14 -19.55 -11.80
C ASP A 64 13.91 -20.24 -10.44
N GLU A 65 14.46 -19.68 -9.36
CA GLU A 65 14.33 -20.20 -7.99
C GLU A 65 13.93 -19.07 -7.02
N ILE A 66 12.99 -19.37 -6.13
CA ILE A 66 12.61 -18.45 -5.06
C ILE A 66 13.68 -18.55 -3.96
N GLN A 67 14.42 -17.48 -3.76
CA GLN A 67 15.40 -17.38 -2.69
C GLN A 67 14.68 -17.31 -1.33
N SER A 68 15.30 -17.88 -0.28
CA SER A 68 14.72 -17.83 1.07
C SER A 68 14.87 -16.46 1.75
N GLN A 69 15.60 -15.53 1.14
CA GLN A 69 15.84 -14.18 1.67
C GLN A 69 15.05 -13.16 0.87
N HIS A 70 14.58 -12.12 1.56
CA HIS A 70 13.93 -10.97 0.93
C HIS A 70 14.94 -10.07 0.21
N SER A 71 14.44 -9.28 -0.74
CA SER A 71 15.24 -8.32 -1.49
C SER A 71 15.79 -7.18 -0.62
N ALA A 72 16.99 -6.68 -0.93
CA ALA A 72 17.66 -5.63 -0.16
C ALA A 72 16.86 -4.32 0.02
N TYR A 73 15.94 -4.00 -0.89
CA TYR A 73 15.11 -2.79 -0.74
C TYR A 73 14.14 -2.90 0.45
N VAL A 74 13.77 -4.12 0.88
CA VAL A 74 12.92 -4.35 2.06
C VAL A 74 13.62 -3.82 3.31
N ASP A 75 14.88 -4.22 3.52
CA ASP A 75 15.70 -3.70 4.63
C ASP A 75 15.86 -2.18 4.57
N ALA A 76 16.03 -1.63 3.36
CA ALA A 76 16.15 -0.19 3.17
C ALA A 76 14.88 0.55 3.58
N VAL A 77 13.69 0.04 3.24
CA VAL A 77 12.41 0.63 3.67
C VAL A 77 12.25 0.53 5.18
N VAL A 78 12.48 -0.66 5.76
CA VAL A 78 12.38 -0.91 7.21
C VAL A 78 13.27 0.05 7.99
N LYS A 79 14.48 0.29 7.50
CA LYS A 79 15.42 1.24 8.08
C LYS A 79 14.86 2.67 8.11
N GLU A 80 14.33 3.16 6.98
CA GLU A 80 13.73 4.51 6.90
C GLU A 80 12.56 4.67 7.89
N TYR A 81 11.71 3.65 8.00
CA TYR A 81 10.59 3.63 8.95
C TYR A 81 11.05 3.59 10.40
N SER A 82 12.07 2.80 10.71
CA SER A 82 12.65 2.71 12.05
C SER A 82 13.31 4.02 12.48
N GLU A 83 14.08 4.64 11.59
CA GLU A 83 14.69 5.95 11.84
C GLU A 83 13.63 7.05 12.04
N PHE A 84 12.56 7.00 11.26
CA PHE A 84 11.43 7.91 11.47
C PHE A 84 10.74 7.66 12.80
N LYS A 85 10.44 6.41 13.18
CA LYS A 85 9.86 6.08 14.48
C LYS A 85 10.68 6.64 15.63
N GLN A 86 12.01 6.51 15.58
CA GLN A 86 12.89 7.07 16.62
C GLN A 86 12.78 8.60 16.72
N LYS A 87 12.76 9.31 15.58
CA LYS A 87 12.58 10.77 15.55
C LYS A 87 11.18 11.18 16.03
N PHE A 88 10.18 10.41 15.64
CA PHE A 88 8.78 10.62 15.96
C PHE A 88 8.49 10.43 17.46
N VAL A 89 9.04 9.39 18.09
CA VAL A 89 8.95 9.17 19.54
C VAL A 89 9.58 10.32 20.33
N ARG A 90 10.70 10.89 19.86
CA ARG A 90 11.29 12.07 20.50
C ARG A 90 10.37 13.28 20.41
N LEU A 91 9.68 13.47 19.28
CA LEU A 91 8.74 14.57 19.09
C LEU A 91 7.49 14.41 19.98
N TYR A 92 7.03 13.17 20.18
CA TYR A 92 5.93 12.84 21.09
C TYR A 92 6.18 13.29 22.54
N ALA A 93 7.45 13.41 22.96
CA ALA A 93 7.81 13.93 24.28
C ALA A 93 7.57 15.44 24.46
N TYR A 94 7.45 16.18 23.35
CA TYR A 94 7.27 17.65 23.36
C TYR A 94 5.88 18.09 22.91
N VAL A 95 5.17 17.25 22.14
CA VAL A 95 3.88 17.58 21.55
C VAL A 95 2.91 16.42 21.74
N HIS A 96 1.71 16.72 22.25
CA HIS A 96 0.64 15.74 22.31
C HIS A 96 0.13 15.41 20.90
N ILE A 97 0.32 14.17 20.47
CA ILE A 97 -0.19 13.65 19.20
C ILE A 97 -1.33 12.69 19.50
N SER A 98 -2.51 12.95 18.93
CA SER A 98 -3.66 12.05 19.07
C SER A 98 -3.43 10.76 18.27
N ASN A 99 -4.12 9.68 18.65
CA ASN A 99 -4.00 8.39 17.96
C ASN A 99 -4.46 8.46 16.50
N GLU A 100 -5.41 9.33 16.18
CA GLU A 100 -5.90 9.58 14.83
C GLU A 100 -4.79 10.19 13.97
N LEU A 101 -4.11 11.21 14.49
CA LEU A 101 -3.00 11.85 13.79
C LEU A 101 -1.80 10.89 13.64
N TYR A 102 -1.50 10.12 14.68
CA TYR A 102 -0.50 9.05 14.62
C TYR A 102 -0.79 8.07 13.47
N SER A 103 -2.02 7.56 13.41
CA SER A 103 -2.45 6.60 12.40
C SER A 103 -2.47 7.21 10.99
N ALA A 104 -2.89 8.48 10.86
CA ALA A 104 -2.90 9.20 9.59
C ALA A 104 -1.50 9.37 9.00
N ILE A 105 -0.51 9.76 9.82
CA ILE A 105 0.88 9.91 9.39
C ILE A 105 1.44 8.58 8.87
N TRP A 106 1.29 7.50 9.64
CA TRP A 106 1.76 6.19 9.21
C TRP A 106 1.04 5.66 7.98
N SER A 107 -0.30 5.80 7.93
CA SER A 107 -1.10 5.41 6.77
C SER A 107 -0.63 6.13 5.49
N MET A 108 -0.28 7.41 5.59
CA MET A 108 0.25 8.17 4.44
C MET A 108 1.64 7.71 4.02
N MET A 109 2.56 7.45 4.97
CA MET A 109 3.86 6.87 4.65
C MET A 109 3.72 5.52 3.94
N LEU A 110 2.83 4.67 4.46
CA LEU A 110 2.52 3.36 3.91
C LEU A 110 1.97 3.48 2.50
N LEU A 111 1.00 4.36 2.26
CA LEU A 111 0.44 4.58 0.92
C LEU A 111 1.51 4.99 -0.10
N CYS A 112 2.40 5.93 0.26
CA CYS A 112 3.51 6.34 -0.61
C CYS A 112 4.49 5.18 -0.89
N THR A 113 4.73 4.34 0.11
CA THR A 113 5.59 3.16 -0.01
C THR A 113 4.96 2.13 -0.93
N MET A 114 3.69 1.77 -0.71
CA MET A 114 2.95 0.83 -1.57
C MET A 114 2.87 1.29 -3.02
N ARG A 115 2.68 2.60 -3.25
CA ARG A 115 2.74 3.21 -4.60
C ARG A 115 4.13 3.07 -5.23
N THR A 116 5.19 3.22 -4.45
CA THR A 116 6.57 3.04 -4.92
C THR A 116 6.84 1.58 -5.31
N LEU A 117 6.34 0.62 -4.53
CA LEU A 117 6.46 -0.80 -4.85
C LEU A 117 5.76 -1.14 -6.16
N VAL A 118 4.47 -0.76 -6.30
CA VAL A 118 3.72 -1.01 -7.54
C VAL A 118 4.37 -0.34 -8.74
N GLN A 119 4.88 0.89 -8.58
CA GLN A 119 5.59 1.56 -9.66
C GLN A 119 6.86 0.78 -10.06
N GLY A 120 7.67 0.36 -9.09
CA GLY A 120 8.87 -0.44 -9.37
C GLY A 120 8.57 -1.79 -10.01
N TYR A 121 7.51 -2.47 -9.58
CA TYR A 121 7.09 -3.75 -10.13
C TYR A 121 6.52 -3.63 -11.55
N ALA A 122 5.84 -2.53 -11.86
CA ALA A 122 5.36 -2.21 -13.19
C ALA A 122 6.49 -1.87 -14.16
N ASP A 123 7.50 -1.12 -13.67
CA ASP A 123 8.64 -0.67 -14.47
C ASP A 123 9.72 -1.76 -14.65
N ALA A 124 9.62 -2.86 -13.89
CA ALA A 124 10.48 -4.03 -14.05
C ALA A 124 10.28 -4.67 -15.44
N LYS A 125 11.25 -4.47 -16.33
CA LYS A 125 11.19 -4.84 -17.75
C LYS A 125 10.97 -6.34 -18.01
N LYS A 126 11.50 -7.20 -17.14
CA LYS A 126 11.36 -8.66 -17.20
C LYS A 126 11.13 -9.15 -15.78
N CYS A 127 10.13 -10.00 -15.62
CA CYS A 127 9.85 -10.66 -14.35
C CYS A 127 9.28 -12.04 -14.65
N SER A 128 9.93 -13.08 -14.13
CA SER A 128 9.42 -14.45 -14.19
C SER A 128 8.24 -14.64 -13.24
N ILE A 129 7.57 -15.79 -13.33
CA ILE A 129 6.50 -16.17 -12.40
C ILE A 129 7.06 -16.29 -10.98
N GLU A 130 8.24 -16.87 -10.85
CA GLU A 130 9.00 -17.02 -9.62
C GLU A 130 9.44 -15.66 -9.07
N GLY A 131 9.84 -14.72 -9.94
CA GLY A 131 10.12 -13.33 -9.56
C GLY A 131 8.88 -12.59 -9.04
N ARG A 132 7.70 -12.82 -9.63
CA ARG A 132 6.42 -12.27 -9.11
C ARG A 132 6.05 -12.90 -7.76
N ALA A 133 6.35 -14.18 -7.56
CA ALA A 133 6.19 -14.82 -6.24
C ALA A 133 7.16 -14.20 -5.21
N LEU A 134 8.41 -13.92 -5.60
CA LEU A 134 9.37 -13.19 -4.76
C LEU A 134 8.86 -11.79 -4.40
N GLN A 135 8.24 -11.05 -5.32
CA GLN A 135 7.61 -9.75 -5.02
C GLN A 135 6.54 -9.85 -3.93
N LEU A 136 5.73 -10.92 -3.94
CA LEU A 136 4.72 -11.15 -2.89
C LEU A 136 5.36 -11.52 -1.56
N LEU A 137 6.43 -12.32 -1.56
CA LEU A 137 7.16 -12.69 -0.35
C LEU A 137 7.86 -11.47 0.28
N ASP A 138 8.48 -10.62 -0.53
CA ASP A 138 9.06 -9.36 -0.06
C ASP A 138 7.99 -8.47 0.57
N VAL A 139 6.80 -8.38 -0.05
CA VAL A 139 5.66 -7.61 0.49
C VAL A 139 5.17 -8.19 1.81
N GLU A 140 5.08 -9.52 1.94
CA GLU A 140 4.71 -10.17 3.20
C GLU A 140 5.69 -9.82 4.32
N GLN A 141 6.99 -10.02 4.07
CA GLN A 141 8.05 -9.72 5.04
C GLN A 141 8.03 -8.25 5.44
N LEU A 142 7.99 -7.36 4.44
CA LEU A 142 7.92 -5.93 4.66
C LEU A 142 6.69 -5.56 5.49
N CYS A 143 5.53 -6.12 5.16
CA CYS A 143 4.30 -5.84 5.90
C CYS A 143 4.43 -6.25 7.36
N GLY A 144 4.94 -7.45 7.65
CA GLY A 144 5.15 -7.92 9.02
C GLY A 144 6.04 -6.97 9.84
N GLU A 145 7.17 -6.54 9.28
CA GLU A 145 8.07 -5.61 9.96
C GLU A 145 7.45 -4.21 10.13
N LEU A 146 6.72 -3.70 9.13
CA LEU A 146 6.05 -2.42 9.22
C LEU A 146 4.86 -2.43 10.20
N GLU A 147 4.19 -3.56 10.41
CA GLU A 147 3.16 -3.70 11.46
C GLU A 147 3.77 -3.56 12.86
N GLU A 148 4.97 -4.09 13.08
CA GLU A 148 5.69 -3.92 14.37
C GLU A 148 6.19 -2.49 14.58
N ILE A 149 6.67 -1.85 13.51
CA ILE A 149 7.14 -0.46 13.59
C ILE A 149 5.96 0.49 13.81
N THR A 150 4.92 0.41 12.98
CA THR A 150 3.80 1.35 13.03
C THR A 150 2.82 1.05 14.15
N GLY A 151 2.65 -0.22 14.53
CA GLY A 151 1.61 -0.68 15.45
C GLY A 151 0.22 -0.76 14.80
N LEU A 152 0.11 -0.56 13.48
CA LEU A 152 -1.16 -0.66 12.75
C LEU A 152 -1.38 -2.09 12.30
N ARG A 153 -2.53 -2.69 12.67
CA ARG A 153 -2.92 -4.05 12.27
C ARG A 153 -4.40 -4.13 11.90
N PRO A 154 -4.77 -4.73 10.75
CA PRO A 154 -3.88 -5.14 9.66
C PRO A 154 -3.18 -3.93 9.02
N LEU A 155 -2.02 -4.14 8.38
CA LEU A 155 -1.30 -3.04 7.73
C LEU A 155 -2.15 -2.38 6.61
N PRO A 156 -2.39 -1.06 6.68
CA PRO A 156 -3.11 -0.34 5.62
C PRO A 156 -2.44 -0.47 4.25
N HIS A 157 -3.26 -0.42 3.20
CA HIS A 157 -2.84 -0.39 1.78
C HIS A 157 -2.11 -1.64 1.28
N ARG A 158 -1.92 -2.69 2.09
CA ARG A 158 -1.37 -3.98 1.66
C ARG A 158 -2.10 -4.56 0.42
N PRO A 159 -3.44 -4.56 0.33
CA PRO A 159 -4.16 -5.07 -0.85
C PRO A 159 -3.82 -4.34 -2.16
N PHE A 160 -3.39 -3.07 -2.10
CA PHE A 160 -3.02 -2.30 -3.29
C PHE A 160 -1.83 -2.93 -4.03
N VAL A 161 -0.84 -3.46 -3.30
CA VAL A 161 0.32 -4.11 -3.94
C VAL A 161 -0.02 -5.54 -4.33
N GLU A 162 -0.69 -6.27 -3.44
CA GLU A 162 -1.04 -7.66 -3.70
C GLU A 162 -1.97 -7.82 -4.90
N ASN A 163 -3.01 -7.01 -5.02
CA ASN A 163 -3.96 -7.08 -6.13
C ASN A 163 -3.25 -6.80 -7.46
N PHE A 164 -2.33 -5.85 -7.48
CA PHE A 164 -1.51 -5.57 -8.65
C PHE A 164 -0.67 -6.77 -9.08
N VAL A 165 0.06 -7.40 -8.15
CA VAL A 165 0.92 -8.56 -8.49
C VAL A 165 0.07 -9.78 -8.84
N LYS A 166 -1.03 -10.02 -8.13
CA LYS A 166 -1.99 -11.12 -8.39
C LYS A 166 -2.63 -10.99 -9.78
N ALA A 167 -2.79 -9.78 -10.32
CA ALA A 167 -3.36 -9.55 -11.65
C ALA A 167 -2.53 -10.17 -12.79
N PHE A 168 -1.21 -10.36 -12.62
CA PHE A 168 -0.37 -11.06 -13.61
C PHE A 168 -0.72 -12.55 -13.79
N TYR A 169 -1.49 -13.12 -12.87
CA TYR A 169 -1.93 -14.52 -12.91
C TYR A 169 -3.33 -14.69 -13.48
N LEU A 170 -4.04 -13.60 -13.78
CA LEU A 170 -5.37 -13.65 -14.35
C LEU A 170 -5.30 -14.10 -15.82
N PRO A 171 -6.25 -14.94 -16.27
CA PRO A 171 -6.40 -15.23 -17.69
C PRO A 171 -6.84 -13.95 -18.43
N PHE A 172 -6.50 -13.87 -19.72
CA PHE A 172 -6.78 -12.68 -20.54
C PHE A 172 -8.26 -12.25 -20.52
N GLY A 173 -9.19 -13.22 -20.49
CA GLY A 173 -10.63 -12.95 -20.45
C GLY A 173 -11.10 -12.26 -19.15
N GLU A 174 -10.41 -12.48 -18.03
CA GLU A 174 -10.73 -11.87 -16.74
C GLU A 174 -10.01 -10.52 -16.55
N LEU A 175 -8.89 -10.32 -17.23
CA LEU A 175 -8.06 -9.12 -17.10
C LEU A 175 -8.80 -7.84 -17.53
N GLN A 176 -9.63 -7.90 -18.58
CA GLN A 176 -10.44 -6.75 -19.00
C GLN A 176 -11.38 -6.30 -17.88
N ASN A 177 -12.07 -7.26 -17.24
CA ASN A 177 -12.97 -6.96 -16.14
C ASN A 177 -12.20 -6.40 -14.93
N TRP A 178 -11.02 -6.95 -14.64
CA TRP A 178 -10.16 -6.48 -13.56
C TRP A 178 -9.74 -5.01 -13.75
N ILE A 179 -9.27 -4.64 -14.94
CA ILE A 179 -8.81 -3.28 -15.26
C ILE A 179 -9.94 -2.25 -15.09
N VAL A 180 -11.17 -2.60 -15.48
CA VAL A 180 -12.33 -1.68 -15.35
C VAL A 180 -12.69 -1.42 -13.89
N HIS A 181 -12.49 -2.41 -13.01
CA HIS A 181 -12.84 -2.30 -11.59
C HIS A 181 -11.70 -1.75 -10.73
N HIS A 182 -10.45 -1.81 -11.20
CA HIS A 182 -9.28 -1.34 -10.46
C HIS A 182 -8.70 -0.05 -11.07
N THR A 183 -9.39 1.06 -10.79
CA THR A 183 -9.07 2.40 -11.33
C THR A 183 -7.97 3.13 -10.56
N GLU A 184 -7.51 2.57 -9.46
CA GLU A 184 -6.45 3.11 -8.62
C GLU A 184 -5.03 3.00 -9.24
N TYR A 185 -4.88 2.19 -10.29
CA TYR A 185 -3.61 2.01 -11.00
C TYR A 185 -3.49 2.94 -12.21
N SER A 186 -2.28 3.42 -12.47
CA SER A 186 -2.00 4.25 -13.65
C SER A 186 -2.08 3.43 -14.94
N LEU A 187 -2.23 4.12 -16.07
CA LEU A 187 -2.20 3.50 -17.40
C LEU A 187 -0.89 2.73 -17.65
N SER A 188 0.24 3.22 -17.16
CA SER A 188 1.54 2.54 -17.29
C SER A 188 1.54 1.22 -16.52
N GLN A 189 1.01 1.23 -15.30
CA GLN A 189 0.92 0.06 -14.43
C GLN A 189 -0.02 -1.00 -15.03
N THR A 190 -1.22 -0.61 -15.48
CA THR A 190 -2.16 -1.55 -16.11
C THR A 190 -1.64 -2.08 -17.45
N SER A 191 -0.96 -1.25 -18.25
CA SER A 191 -0.31 -1.67 -19.50
C SER A 191 0.80 -2.70 -19.26
N SER A 192 1.53 -2.60 -18.15
CA SER A 192 2.57 -3.58 -17.80
C SER A 192 1.99 -5.00 -17.62
N ILE A 193 0.82 -5.12 -16.99
CA ILE A 193 0.11 -6.39 -16.81
C ILE A 193 -0.38 -6.91 -18.16
N LEU A 194 -1.05 -6.06 -18.94
CA LEU A 194 -1.60 -6.43 -20.24
C LEU A 194 -0.53 -6.96 -21.19
N ASN A 195 0.62 -6.27 -21.27
CA ASN A 195 1.72 -6.67 -22.13
C ASN A 195 2.35 -8.01 -21.71
N ALA A 196 2.50 -8.25 -20.40
CA ALA A 196 3.04 -9.49 -19.88
C ALA A 196 2.09 -10.69 -20.16
N VAL A 197 0.79 -10.50 -19.94
CA VAL A 197 -0.23 -11.55 -20.18
C VAL A 197 -0.39 -11.83 -21.68
N ALA A 198 -0.40 -10.80 -22.53
CA ALA A 198 -0.50 -10.97 -23.98
C ALA A 198 0.72 -11.69 -24.58
N SER A 199 1.94 -11.40 -24.08
CA SER A 199 3.17 -12.08 -24.49
C SER A 199 3.15 -13.57 -24.13
N SER A 200 2.54 -13.92 -23.00
CA SER A 200 2.38 -15.32 -22.58
C SER A 200 1.39 -16.11 -23.44
N ASN A 201 0.37 -15.44 -23.98
CA ASN A 201 -0.67 -16.07 -24.83
C ASN A 201 -0.30 -16.19 -26.31
N SER A 202 0.68 -15.44 -26.80
CA SER A 202 1.09 -15.42 -28.23
C SER A 202 2.13 -16.47 -28.62
N SER A 203 2.58 -17.32 -27.67
CA SER A 203 3.45 -18.45 -27.97
C SER A 203 2.66 -19.59 -28.63
N PRO A 204 3.04 -20.08 -29.84
CA PRO A 204 2.36 -21.21 -30.47
C PRO A 204 2.64 -22.51 -29.70
N SER A 205 1.58 -23.14 -29.20
CA SER A 205 1.43 -24.52 -28.70
C SER A 205 2.67 -25.43 -28.59
N SER A 206 2.95 -25.96 -27.38
CA SER A 206 3.46 -27.33 -27.24
C SER A 206 2.57 -28.12 -26.28
N ALA A 207 2.11 -29.27 -26.77
CA ALA A 207 1.31 -30.25 -26.06
C ALA A 207 2.16 -30.96 -24.99
N GLY A 208 1.54 -31.25 -23.84
CA GLY A 208 2.02 -32.24 -22.87
C GLY A 208 3.02 -31.72 -21.83
N GLY A 209 2.52 -31.28 -20.66
CA GLY A 209 3.39 -31.05 -19.50
C GLY A 209 2.87 -30.11 -18.40
N THR A 210 1.58 -29.80 -18.34
CA THR A 210 1.05 -28.69 -17.51
C THR A 210 0.32 -29.11 -16.22
N ASN A 211 0.44 -30.36 -15.77
CA ASN A 211 -0.23 -30.80 -14.54
C ASN A 211 0.61 -30.65 -13.27
N SER A 212 1.94 -30.73 -13.31
CA SER A 212 2.76 -30.72 -12.08
C SER A 212 3.05 -29.30 -11.54
N LYS A 213 3.27 -28.31 -12.42
CA LYS A 213 3.53 -26.92 -12.03
C LYS A 213 2.29 -26.19 -11.50
N LYS A 214 1.09 -26.56 -11.97
CA LYS A 214 -0.20 -26.05 -11.46
C LYS A 214 -0.46 -26.49 -10.01
N THR A 215 -0.11 -27.73 -9.65
CA THR A 215 -0.41 -28.32 -8.33
C THR A 215 0.44 -27.72 -7.20
N THR A 216 1.70 -27.38 -7.46
CA THR A 216 2.57 -26.73 -6.45
C THR A 216 2.14 -25.28 -6.21
N MET A 217 1.75 -24.55 -7.25
CA MET A 217 1.23 -23.18 -7.18
C MET A 217 -0.11 -23.09 -6.43
N SER A 218 -1.03 -24.04 -6.63
CA SER A 218 -2.27 -24.12 -5.85
C SER A 218 -2.00 -24.33 -4.35
N ARG A 219 -0.92 -25.03 -3.97
CA ARG A 219 -0.56 -25.24 -2.56
C ARG A 219 0.04 -24.01 -1.91
N ILE A 220 0.87 -23.24 -2.62
CA ILE A 220 1.45 -21.99 -2.09
C ILE A 220 0.37 -20.90 -1.96
N MET A 221 -0.50 -20.76 -2.97
CA MET A 221 -1.64 -19.84 -2.91
C MET A 221 -2.68 -20.27 -1.85
N ALA A 222 -2.96 -21.57 -1.69
CA ALA A 222 -3.82 -22.05 -0.61
C ALA A 222 -3.22 -21.72 0.77
N ASN A 223 -1.92 -21.94 0.97
CA ASN A 223 -1.26 -21.62 2.23
C ASN A 223 -1.22 -20.10 2.53
N LEU A 224 -1.08 -19.25 1.50
CA LEU A 224 -1.11 -17.79 1.66
C LEU A 224 -2.54 -17.27 1.90
N LEU A 225 -3.55 -17.87 1.29
CA LEU A 225 -4.96 -17.57 1.55
C LEU A 225 -5.37 -18.02 2.97
N ASP A 226 -4.95 -19.20 3.42
CA ASP A 226 -5.21 -19.73 4.75
C ASP A 226 -4.50 -18.92 5.86
N ALA A 227 -3.28 -18.43 5.60
CA ALA A 227 -2.54 -17.58 6.54
C ALA A 227 -3.12 -16.15 6.66
N SER A 228 -3.83 -15.67 5.64
CA SER A 228 -4.41 -14.31 5.61
C SER A 228 -5.79 -14.19 6.29
N GLY A 229 -6.42 -15.30 6.66
CA GLY A 229 -7.68 -15.28 7.43
C GLY A 229 -8.86 -14.56 6.75
N ILE A 230 -8.82 -14.33 5.44
CA ILE A 230 -9.97 -13.76 4.71
C ILE A 230 -10.85 -14.90 4.21
N GLY A 231 -11.53 -15.52 5.18
CA GLY A 231 -12.75 -16.27 4.91
C GLY A 231 -13.86 -15.31 4.46
N GLU A 232 -14.63 -15.77 3.49
CA GLU A 232 -15.79 -15.12 2.90
C GLU A 232 -16.62 -14.27 3.89
N GLY A 233 -16.93 -13.03 3.48
CA GLY A 233 -18.10 -12.30 3.96
C GLY A 233 -17.82 -11.02 4.74
N SER A 234 -18.07 -9.88 4.09
CA SER A 234 -18.76 -8.67 4.61
C SER A 234 -18.33 -7.46 3.75
N ASN A 235 -19.11 -7.17 2.70
CA ASN A 235 -20.11 -6.09 2.66
C ASN A 235 -19.64 -4.71 3.17
N SER A 236 -19.65 -3.76 2.21
CA SER A 236 -20.20 -2.41 2.35
C SER A 236 -19.64 -1.53 3.46
N LEU A 237 -18.79 -0.55 3.11
CA LEU A 237 -18.69 0.72 3.83
C LEU A 237 -18.19 1.83 2.89
N PHE A 238 -19.09 2.26 1.99
CA PHE A 238 -19.16 3.63 1.47
C PHE A 238 -20.65 3.96 1.28
N GLN A 239 -21.32 4.17 2.43
CA GLN A 239 -22.29 5.24 2.64
C GLN A 239 -21.76 6.09 3.78
#